data_AF-A0A3D4JRP1-F1
#
_entry.id   AF-A0A3D4JRP1-F1
#
_cell.length_a   1.000
_cell.length_b   1.000
_cell.length_c   1.000
_cell.angle_alpha   90.00
_cell.angle_beta   90.00
_cell.angle_gamma   90.00
#
_symmetry.space_group_name_H-M   'P 1'
#
loop_
_entity.id
_entity.type
_entity.pdbx_description
1 polymer ?
#
loop_
_entity_poly.entity_id
_entity_poly.type
_entity_poly.pdbx_seq_one_letter_code
_entity_poly.pdbx_strand_id
1 'polypeptide(L)'
;DFTLQILDKTQIPVGILVEKEFTSADKVFVPIFNLSDFYLLEYAKRLINNNNSQIIILDVAGQIRNNIEVKELIRSIEQVAPNHITLYNEKKIEKEFLNSQDLMLISSKSWKNLIDTKSIWLSDIPSTLIISNP
;
A
#
# COMPACT_ATOMS: atom_id res chain seq x y z
N ASP A 1 3.71 0.17 22.49
CA ASP A 1 4.01 0.42 21.08
C ASP A 1 5.52 0.34 20.81
N PHE A 2 6.10 -0.87 20.94
CA PHE A 2 7.55 -1.07 20.85
C PHE A 2 8.04 -1.07 19.39
N THR A 3 7.20 -1.55 18.48
CA THR A 3 7.48 -1.65 17.05
C THR A 3 7.69 -0.28 16.40
N LEU A 4 6.91 0.75 16.76
CA LEU A 4 7.08 2.10 16.22
C LEU A 4 8.38 2.76 16.68
N GLN A 5 8.88 2.44 17.88
CA GLN A 5 10.10 3.05 18.42
C GLN A 5 11.37 2.60 17.68
N ILE A 6 11.34 1.43 17.03
CA ILE A 6 12.45 0.94 16.19
C ILE A 6 12.49 1.73 14.88
N LEU A 7 11.32 2.07 14.32
CA LEU A 7 11.21 2.79 13.03
C LEU A 7 11.72 4.23 13.12
N ASP A 8 11.53 4.91 14.25
CA ASP A 8 11.91 6.32 14.45
C ASP A 8 13.43 6.57 14.50
N LYS A 9 14.27 5.52 14.56
CA LYS A 9 15.73 5.66 14.77
C LYS A 9 16.59 5.15 13.62
N THR A 10 16.01 4.63 12.54
CA THR A 10 16.75 3.99 11.45
C THR A 10 16.92 4.93 10.25
N GLN A 11 18.15 5.08 9.74
CA GLN A 11 18.43 5.78 8.47
C GLN A 11 18.30 4.86 7.24
N ILE A 12 17.64 3.72 7.40
CA ILE A 12 17.42 2.73 6.34
C ILE A 12 15.93 2.42 6.22
N PRO A 13 15.43 2.04 5.04
CA PRO A 13 14.06 1.58 4.90
C PRO A 13 13.84 0.30 5.73
N VAL A 14 12.75 0.25 6.48
CA VAL A 14 12.36 -0.89 7.30
C VAL A 14 11.00 -1.40 6.85
N GLY A 15 10.87 -2.72 6.70
CA GLY A 15 9.60 -3.39 6.43
C GLY A 15 9.18 -4.27 7.61
N ILE A 16 7.92 -4.19 8.00
CA ILE A 16 7.31 -5.06 9.02
C ILE A 16 6.12 -5.77 8.38
N LEU A 17 6.15 -7.10 8.38
CA LEU A 17 5.03 -7.91 7.93
C LEU A 17 4.17 -8.30 9.14
N VAL A 18 2.92 -7.85 9.15
CA VAL A 18 1.86 -8.40 9.98
C VAL A 18 1.27 -9.59 9.22
N GLU A 19 1.65 -10.79 9.65
CA GLU A 19 1.29 -12.04 9.00
C GLU A 19 -0.15 -12.45 9.35
N LYS A 20 -0.90 -12.86 8.33
CA LYS A 20 -2.25 -13.44 8.43
C LYS A 20 -2.45 -14.44 7.29
N GLU A 21 -1.96 -15.66 7.50
CA GLU A 21 -2.02 -16.77 6.54
C GLU A 21 -1.43 -16.41 5.17
N PHE A 22 -0.31 -15.68 5.18
CA PHE A 22 0.34 -15.18 3.97
C PHE A 22 0.94 -16.33 3.15
N THR A 23 0.48 -16.49 1.91
CA THR A 23 0.97 -17.53 0.99
C THR A 23 1.68 -16.94 -0.23
N SER A 24 1.14 -15.87 -0.79
CA SER A 24 1.65 -15.19 -1.98
C SER A 24 1.26 -13.71 -1.95
N ALA A 25 1.90 -12.89 -2.78
CA ALA A 25 1.55 -11.48 -2.98
C ALA A 25 1.00 -11.28 -4.40
N ASP A 26 0.05 -12.12 -4.82
CA ASP A 26 -0.45 -12.08 -6.20
C ASP A 26 -1.39 -10.89 -6.43
N LYS A 27 -2.21 -10.55 -5.44
CA LYS A 27 -3.08 -9.37 -5.42
C LYS A 27 -2.73 -8.48 -4.23
N VAL A 28 -2.20 -7.30 -4.53
CA VAL A 28 -1.72 -6.36 -3.53
C VAL A 28 -2.47 -5.05 -3.67
N PHE A 29 -2.96 -4.50 -2.57
CA PHE A 29 -3.51 -3.15 -2.59
C PHE A 29 -2.65 -2.16 -1.80
N VAL A 30 -2.60 -0.93 -2.30
CA VAL A 30 -1.80 0.18 -1.76
C VAL A 30 -2.75 1.36 -1.47
N PRO A 31 -3.19 1.54 -0.21
CA PRO A 31 -3.98 2.71 0.15
C PRO A 31 -3.10 3.95 0.25
N ILE A 32 -3.42 4.95 -0.55
CA ILE A 32 -2.76 6.26 -0.59
C ILE A 32 -3.64 7.26 0.14
N PHE A 33 -3.18 7.71 1.31
CA PHE A 33 -3.87 8.71 2.12
C PHE A 33 -3.29 10.11 1.91
N ASN A 34 -2.01 10.20 1.57
CA ASN A 34 -1.29 11.47 1.42
C ASN A 34 -0.11 11.32 0.45
N LEU A 35 0.48 12.46 0.03
CA LEU A 35 1.61 12.46 -0.90
C LEU A 35 2.84 11.71 -0.37
N SER A 36 3.03 11.64 0.96
CA SER A 36 4.15 10.89 1.55
C SER A 36 4.01 9.38 1.44
N ASP A 37 2.87 8.84 0.98
CA ASP A 37 2.71 7.42 0.69
C ASP A 37 3.30 7.02 -0.68
N PHE A 38 3.64 7.97 -1.56
CA PHE A 38 4.01 7.66 -2.95
C PHE A 38 5.31 6.86 -3.11
N TYR A 39 6.21 6.90 -2.13
CA TYR A 39 7.40 6.05 -2.19
C TYR A 39 7.04 4.56 -2.22
N LEU A 40 5.84 4.17 -1.76
CA LEU A 40 5.34 2.80 -1.84
C LEU A 40 5.18 2.31 -3.28
N LEU A 41 5.04 3.22 -4.26
CA LEU A 41 4.92 2.85 -5.67
C LEU A 41 6.20 2.19 -6.21
N GLU A 42 7.36 2.51 -5.65
CA GLU A 42 8.61 1.80 -5.98
C GLU A 42 8.58 0.35 -5.47
N TYR A 43 7.98 0.11 -4.31
CA TYR A 43 7.79 -1.24 -3.77
C TYR A 43 6.72 -2.01 -4.57
N ALA A 44 5.64 -1.34 -4.99
CA ALA A 44 4.64 -1.92 -5.88
C ALA A 44 5.27 -2.35 -7.22
N LYS A 45 6.12 -1.51 -7.81
CA LYS A 45 6.88 -1.85 -9.02
C LYS A 45 7.77 -3.09 -8.82
N ARG A 46 8.42 -3.23 -7.67
CA ARG A 46 9.22 -4.44 -7.34
C ARG A 46 8.36 -5.69 -7.23
N LEU A 47 7.18 -5.59 -6.64
CA LEU A 47 6.22 -6.71 -6.55
C LEU A 47 5.74 -7.13 -7.94
N ILE A 48 5.43 -6.18 -8.82
CA ILE A 48 5.10 -6.48 -10.22
C ILE A 48 6.24 -7.23 -10.91
N ASN A 49 7.47 -6.72 -10.81
CA ASN A 49 8.61 -7.28 -11.53
C ASN A 49 9.05 -8.66 -11.01
N ASN A 50 8.97 -8.89 -9.71
CA ASN A 50 9.51 -10.09 -9.07
C ASN A 50 8.46 -11.19 -8.88
N ASN A 51 7.18 -10.83 -8.75
CA ASN A 51 6.10 -11.73 -8.39
C ASN A 51 4.93 -11.71 -9.40
N ASN A 52 5.00 -10.89 -10.46
CA ASN A 52 3.91 -10.69 -11.40
C ASN A 52 2.60 -10.24 -10.70
N SER A 53 2.75 -9.51 -9.59
CA SER A 53 1.65 -9.06 -8.75
C SER A 53 0.71 -8.10 -9.48
N GLN A 54 -0.59 -8.29 -9.26
CA GLN A 54 -1.63 -7.32 -9.59
C GLN A 54 -1.72 -6.29 -8.46
N ILE A 55 -1.58 -5.01 -8.80
CA ILE A 55 -1.57 -3.89 -7.86
C ILE A 55 -2.85 -3.08 -7.99
N ILE A 56 -3.56 -2.89 -6.88
CA ILE A 56 -4.68 -1.96 -6.78
C ILE A 56 -4.25 -0.76 -5.95
N ILE A 57 -4.17 0.42 -6.57
CA ILE A 57 -3.91 1.68 -5.86
C ILE A 57 -5.24 2.27 -5.44
N LEU A 58 -5.45 2.48 -4.14
CA LEU A 58 -6.66 3.09 -3.61
C LEU A 58 -6.39 4.56 -3.25
N ASP A 59 -6.95 5.49 -4.02
CA ASP A 59 -6.81 6.94 -3.77
C ASP A 59 -7.82 7.43 -2.72
N VAL A 60 -7.55 7.12 -1.45
CA VAL A 60 -8.49 7.35 -0.34
C VAL A 60 -8.83 8.85 -0.18
N ALA A 61 -7.87 9.73 -0.42
CA ALA A 61 -8.00 11.17 -0.21
C ALA A 61 -7.99 12.01 -1.51
N GLY A 62 -8.11 11.38 -2.68
CA GLY A 62 -8.13 12.08 -3.97
C GLY A 62 -6.79 12.76 -4.36
N GLN A 63 -5.68 12.26 -3.82
CA GLN A 63 -4.33 12.81 -3.96
C GLN A 63 -3.74 12.57 -5.36
N ILE A 64 -4.14 11.48 -6.02
CA ILE A 64 -3.57 11.07 -7.31
C ILE A 64 -4.20 11.88 -8.45
N ARG A 65 -5.50 12.15 -8.37
CA ARG A 65 -6.22 12.90 -9.42
C ARG A 65 -5.63 14.28 -9.69
N ASN A 66 -5.01 14.91 -8.70
CA ASN A 66 -4.51 16.29 -8.79
C ASN A 66 -2.98 16.38 -8.90
N ASN A 67 -2.25 15.27 -8.95
CA ASN A 67 -0.79 15.26 -8.98
C ASN A 67 -0.25 14.70 -10.30
N ILE A 68 0.40 15.55 -11.11
CA ILE A 68 0.95 15.19 -12.42
C ILE A 68 2.12 14.21 -12.29
N GLU A 69 3.02 14.44 -11.34
CA GLU A 69 4.21 13.60 -11.14
C GLU A 69 3.82 12.14 -10.82
N VAL A 70 2.77 11.96 -10.03
CA VAL A 70 2.26 10.63 -9.65
C VAL A 70 1.61 9.94 -10.83
N LYS A 71 0.83 10.67 -11.62
CA LYS A 71 0.25 10.13 -12.86
C LYS A 71 1.33 9.67 -13.82
N GLU A 72 2.40 10.44 -13.97
CA GLU A 72 3.56 10.07 -14.79
C GLU A 72 4.29 8.84 -14.23
N LEU A 73 4.45 8.75 -12.91
CA LEU A 73 5.03 7.58 -12.28
C LEU A 73 4.19 6.32 -12.53
N ILE A 74 2.87 6.38 -12.31
CA ILE A 74 1.96 5.26 -12.60
C ILE A 74 2.01 4.90 -14.09
N ARG A 75 1.99 5.90 -14.99
CA ARG A 75 2.11 5.71 -16.44
C ARG A 75 3.42 5.02 -16.82
N SER A 76 4.53 5.37 -16.16
CA SER A 76 5.83 4.76 -16.39
C SER A 76 5.85 3.27 -15.99
N ILE A 77 5.12 2.90 -14.94
CA ILE A 77 5.00 1.50 -14.52
C ILE A 77 4.12 0.73 -15.52
N GLU A 78 2.97 1.29 -15.93
CA GLU A 78 2.08 0.69 -16.93
C GLU A 78 2.76 0.47 -18.30
N GLN A 79 3.70 1.34 -18.70
CA GLN A 79 4.46 1.13 -19.92
C GLN A 79 5.36 -0.12 -19.88
N VAL A 80 5.86 -0.47 -18.69
CA VAL A 80 6.77 -1.61 -18.50
C VAL A 80 6.02 -2.88 -18.09
N ALA A 81 4.90 -2.73 -17.38
CA ALA A 81 4.04 -3.81 -16.94
C ALA A 81 2.56 -3.47 -17.22
N PRO A 82 2.10 -3.64 -18.47
CA PRO A 82 0.74 -3.32 -18.85
C PRO A 82 -0.28 -4.14 -18.07
N ASN A 83 -1.39 -3.54 -17.69
CA ASN A 83 -2.51 -4.19 -16.99
C ASN A 83 -2.16 -4.75 -15.61
N HIS A 84 -1.07 -4.29 -14.98
CA HIS A 84 -0.71 -4.71 -13.62
C HIS A 84 -1.13 -3.70 -12.56
N ILE A 85 -1.50 -2.47 -12.93
CA ILE A 85 -1.99 -1.46 -11.99
C ILE A 85 -3.44 -1.09 -12.32
N THR A 86 -4.29 -1.11 -11.30
CA THR A 86 -5.63 -0.50 -11.37
C THR A 86 -5.77 0.59 -10.31
N LEU A 87 -6.28 1.76 -10.70
CA LEU A 87 -6.53 2.88 -9.79
C LEU A 87 -8.01 2.91 -9.36
N TYR A 88 -8.25 2.66 -8.07
CA TYR A 88 -9.57 2.76 -7.45
C TYR A 88 -9.72 4.11 -6.76
N ASN A 89 -10.80 4.82 -7.09
CA ASN A 89 -11.12 6.13 -6.48
C ASN A 89 -12.25 6.01 -5.45
N GLU A 90 -12.50 4.82 -4.94
CA GLU A 90 -13.60 4.57 -4.01
C GLU A 90 -13.25 5.10 -2.62
N LYS A 91 -14.19 5.84 -2.04
CA LYS A 91 -14.06 6.41 -0.68
C LYS A 91 -14.31 5.38 0.42
N LYS A 92 -14.89 4.23 0.08
CA LYS A 92 -15.31 3.21 1.03
C LYS A 92 -14.64 1.88 0.67
N ILE A 93 -13.94 1.33 1.63
CA ILE A 93 -13.33 0.00 1.51
C ILE A 93 -14.37 -1.02 1.96
N GLU A 94 -14.76 -1.91 1.05
CA GLU A 94 -15.70 -3.00 1.34
C GLU A 94 -14.96 -4.23 1.86
N LYS A 95 -15.66 -5.07 2.64
CA LYS A 95 -15.06 -6.26 3.23
C LYS A 95 -14.70 -7.29 2.16
N GLU A 96 -15.56 -7.41 1.15
CA GLU A 96 -15.39 -8.26 -0.02
C GLU A 96 -14.13 -7.89 -0.80
N PHE A 97 -13.86 -6.59 -0.93
CA PHE A 97 -12.61 -6.10 -1.51
C PHE A 97 -11.42 -6.59 -0.69
N LEU A 98 -11.40 -6.35 0.63
CA LEU A 98 -10.27 -6.74 1.49
C LEU A 98 -9.99 -8.25 1.47
N ASN A 99 -11.04 -9.06 1.51
CA ASN A 99 -10.94 -10.52 1.45
C ASN A 99 -10.45 -11.04 0.09
N SER A 100 -10.50 -10.22 -0.96
CA SER A 100 -10.02 -10.59 -2.30
C SER A 100 -8.55 -10.27 -2.53
N GLN A 101 -7.89 -9.61 -1.58
CA GLN A 101 -6.49 -9.22 -1.66
C GLN A 101 -5.62 -10.14 -0.79
N ASP A 102 -4.39 -10.39 -1.22
CA ASP A 102 -3.44 -11.22 -0.48
C ASP A 102 -2.56 -10.38 0.46
N LEU A 103 -2.29 -9.13 0.08
CA LEU A 103 -1.40 -8.23 0.82
C LEU A 103 -1.89 -6.77 0.77
N MET A 104 -1.81 -6.08 1.91
CA MET A 104 -1.85 -4.62 2.00
C MET A 104 -0.43 -4.07 2.12
N LEU A 105 -0.05 -3.14 1.24
CA LEU A 105 1.21 -2.41 1.35
C LEU A 105 0.93 -0.98 1.83
N ILE A 106 1.44 -0.61 3.00
CA ILE A 106 1.10 0.66 3.65
C ILE A 106 2.33 1.33 4.28
N SER A 107 2.33 2.66 4.39
CA SER A 107 3.37 3.39 5.11
C SER A 107 3.16 3.29 6.63
N SER A 108 4.25 3.36 7.39
CA SER A 108 4.22 3.35 8.87
C SER A 108 3.35 4.47 9.45
N LYS A 109 3.43 5.67 8.84
CA LYS A 109 2.61 6.83 9.20
C LYS A 109 1.12 6.58 8.96
N SER A 110 0.76 6.03 7.79
CA SER A 110 -0.63 5.75 7.45
C SER A 110 -1.19 4.58 8.28
N TRP A 111 -0.38 3.56 8.57
CA TRP A 111 -0.73 2.48 9.50
C TRP A 111 -1.06 3.01 10.90
N LYS A 112 -0.20 3.89 11.44
CA LYS A 112 -0.44 4.54 12.74
C LYS A 112 -1.79 5.29 12.74
N ASN A 113 -2.05 6.08 11.71
CA ASN A 113 -3.31 6.82 11.57
C ASN A 113 -4.55 5.88 11.54
N LEU A 114 -4.45 4.72 10.89
CA LEU A 114 -5.55 3.74 10.84
C LEU A 114 -5.87 3.15 12.21
N ILE A 115 -4.83 2.82 13.00
CA ILE A 115 -5.00 2.33 14.37
C ILE A 115 -5.62 3.43 15.25
N ASP A 116 -5.08 4.64 15.19
CA ASP A 116 -5.51 5.76 16.03
C ASP A 116 -6.98 6.15 15.75
N THR A 117 -7.43 6.02 14.49
CA THR A 117 -8.82 6.31 14.09
C THR A 117 -9.80 5.17 14.36
N LYS A 118 -9.35 4.02 14.89
CA LYS A 118 -10.16 2.81 15.13
C LYS A 118 -10.97 2.41 13.90
N SER A 119 -10.32 2.43 12.75
CA SER A 119 -10.94 2.10 11.47
C SER A 119 -11.60 0.71 11.51
N ILE A 120 -12.91 0.65 11.21
CA ILE A 120 -13.76 -0.56 11.35
C ILE A 120 -13.25 -1.74 10.51
N TRP A 121 -12.56 -1.45 9.41
CA TRP A 121 -12.11 -2.45 8.45
C TRP A 121 -10.80 -3.17 8.84
N LEU A 122 -10.12 -2.75 9.92
CA LEU A 122 -8.87 -3.36 10.37
C LEU A 122 -9.01 -4.83 10.77
N SER A 123 -10.21 -5.30 11.14
CA SER A 123 -10.43 -6.73 11.43
C SER A 123 -10.31 -7.62 10.19
N ASP A 124 -10.63 -7.07 9.03
CA ASP A 124 -10.79 -7.81 7.78
C ASP A 124 -9.63 -7.58 6.79
N ILE A 125 -8.60 -6.82 7.18
CA ILE A 125 -7.41 -6.65 6.31
C ILE A 125 -6.71 -7.99 6.07
N PRO A 126 -6.09 -8.17 4.89
CA PRO A 126 -5.20 -9.29 4.64
C PRO A 126 -3.88 -9.12 5.40
N SER A 127 -2.90 -9.98 5.11
CA SER A 127 -1.52 -9.75 5.54
C SER A 127 -1.08 -8.34 5.16
N THR A 128 -0.31 -7.68 6.02
CA THR A 128 0.01 -6.26 5.85
C THR A 128 1.51 -6.03 5.94
N LEU A 129 2.09 -5.52 4.86
CA LEU A 129 3.47 -5.05 4.83
C LEU A 129 3.51 -3.54 5.09
N ILE A 130 3.98 -3.20 6.28
CA ILE A 130 4.17 -1.82 6.73
C ILE A 130 5.60 -1.42 6.38
N ILE A 131 5.77 -0.41 5.53
CA ILE A 131 7.08 0.15 5.19
C ILE A 131 7.29 1.47 5.92
N SER A 132 8.47 1.66 6.47
CA SER A 132 8.97 2.95 6.92
C SER A 132 10.17 3.31 6.07
N ASN A 133 10.13 4.49 5.47
CA ASN A 133 11.26 5.06 4.73
C ASN A 133 11.70 6.33 5.48
N PRO A 134 13.01 6.52 5.77
CA PRO A 134 13.51 7.71 6.45
C PRO A 134 13.26 9.01 5.66
#